data_AF-A0A2W6BJH6-F1
#
_entry.id   AF-A0A2W6BJH6-F1
#
_cell.length_a   1.000
_cell.length_b   1.000
_cell.length_c   1.000
_cell.angle_alpha   90.00
_cell.angle_beta   90.00
_cell.angle_gamma   90.00
#
_symmetry.space_group_name_H-M   'P 1'
#
loop_
_entity.id
_entity.type
_entity.pdbx_description
1 polymer ?
#
loop_
_entity_poly.entity_id
_entity_poly.type
_entity_poly.pdbx_seq_one_letter_code
_entity_poly.pdbx_strand_id
1 'polypeptide(L)'
;MKRVFIALVLFVPLALGTGTPDVGAAHTGSRTYASFAGSWYYHGFNVDVTATGVVYAVYRTYTWCSRQQRYECDHIVGGQIIDGGLWAAYLQKRSGAAATGFIAASAIPSLSGTTIVLVRRVHDFLFMTWGAAGHRVQTTLCGSRVAPSTRKCGA
;
A
#
# COMPACT_ATOMS: atom_id res chain seq x y z
N MET A 1 9.79 89.08 -31.70
CA MET A 1 10.63 87.95 -32.17
C MET A 1 10.21 86.68 -31.41
N LYS A 2 9.86 85.59 -32.12
CA LYS A 2 10.09 84.15 -31.79
C LYS A 2 9.77 83.67 -30.34
N ARG A 3 8.94 82.68 -30.00
CA ARG A 3 8.51 81.36 -30.56
C ARG A 3 7.36 80.85 -29.64
N VAL A 4 6.20 80.41 -30.13
CA VAL A 4 5.72 79.00 -30.27
C VAL A 4 6.43 77.97 -29.38
N PHE A 5 5.70 77.19 -28.58
CA PHE A 5 5.70 75.70 -28.62
C PHE A 5 4.54 75.09 -27.81
N ILE A 6 3.71 74.36 -28.55
CA ILE A 6 2.68 73.41 -28.13
C ILE A 6 3.39 72.20 -27.51
N ALA A 7 2.88 71.67 -26.39
CA ALA A 7 3.27 70.36 -25.90
C ALA A 7 2.05 69.42 -25.90
N LEU A 8 2.21 68.40 -26.73
CA LEU A 8 1.30 67.35 -27.15
C LEU A 8 0.94 66.42 -25.99
N VAL A 9 -0.36 66.13 -25.85
CA VAL A 9 -0.89 65.11 -24.95
C VAL A 9 -0.64 63.73 -25.56
N LEU A 10 0.06 62.85 -24.83
CA LEU A 10 0.19 61.43 -25.15
C LEU A 10 -0.48 60.61 -24.04
N PHE A 11 -1.69 60.13 -24.31
CA PHE A 11 -2.35 59.09 -23.52
C PHE A 11 -1.76 57.73 -23.91
N VAL A 12 -1.06 57.09 -22.99
CA VAL A 12 -0.60 55.70 -23.12
C VAL A 12 -1.71 54.79 -22.57
N PRO A 13 -2.18 53.77 -23.31
CA PRO A 13 -3.12 52.80 -22.77
C PRO A 13 -2.38 51.79 -21.89
N LEU A 14 -2.78 51.71 -20.62
CA LEU A 14 -2.41 50.62 -19.72
C LEU A 14 -3.22 49.37 -20.13
N ALA A 15 -2.56 48.41 -20.77
CA ALA A 15 -3.07 47.05 -20.91
C ALA A 15 -1.91 46.06 -20.79
N LEU A 16 -1.68 45.55 -19.58
CA LEU A 16 -0.86 44.36 -19.34
C LEU A 16 -1.56 43.52 -18.28
N GLY A 17 -2.35 42.56 -18.76
CA GLY A 17 -2.99 41.55 -17.92
C GLY A 17 -1.93 40.67 -17.26
N THR A 18 -2.00 40.56 -15.94
CA THR A 18 -1.24 39.57 -15.17
C THR A 18 -1.93 38.22 -15.30
N GLY A 19 -1.69 37.54 -16.42
CA GLY A 19 -1.96 36.10 -16.50
C GLY A 19 -0.92 35.38 -15.65
N THR A 20 -1.26 35.07 -14.40
CA THR A 20 -0.48 34.11 -13.61
C THR A 20 -0.53 32.77 -14.35
N PRO A 21 0.62 32.14 -14.66
CA PRO A 21 0.59 30.76 -15.10
C PRO A 21 -0.01 29.96 -13.95
N ASP A 22 -1.19 29.40 -14.19
CA ASP A 22 -1.79 28.41 -13.32
C ASP A 22 -0.88 27.18 -13.41
N VAL A 23 0.14 27.14 -12.55
CA VAL A 23 0.88 25.94 -12.23
C VAL A 23 -0.06 25.11 -11.35
N GLY A 24 -1.13 24.63 -11.97
CA GLY A 24 -1.94 23.56 -11.44
C GLY A 24 -0.98 22.40 -11.25
N ALA A 25 -0.50 22.23 -10.02
CA ALA A 25 0.18 21.03 -9.61
C ALA A 25 -0.80 19.90 -9.89
N ALA A 26 -0.61 19.21 -11.02
CA ALA A 26 -1.29 17.98 -11.29
C ALA A 26 -0.90 17.06 -10.15
N HIS A 27 -1.77 16.96 -9.14
CA HIS A 27 -1.69 15.92 -8.13
C HIS A 27 -1.77 14.64 -8.91
N THR A 28 -0.59 14.07 -9.16
CA THR A 28 -0.39 12.80 -9.86
C THR A 28 -1.37 11.86 -9.21
N GLY A 29 -2.42 11.48 -9.95
CA GLY A 29 -3.64 10.92 -9.36
C GLY A 29 -3.28 9.92 -8.29
N SER A 30 -3.66 10.21 -7.03
CA SER A 30 -3.33 9.37 -5.89
C SER A 30 -3.62 7.93 -6.30
N ARG A 31 -2.58 7.09 -6.31
CA ARG A 31 -2.73 5.68 -6.69
C ARG A 31 -3.62 5.05 -5.65
N THR A 32 -4.91 4.98 -5.96
CA THR A 32 -5.88 4.37 -5.07
C THR A 32 -5.77 2.86 -5.19
N TYR A 33 -5.67 2.21 -4.05
CA TYR A 33 -5.74 0.76 -3.88
C TYR A 33 -7.07 0.35 -3.26
N ALA A 34 -8.11 1.19 -3.40
CA ALA A 34 -9.43 0.98 -2.78
C ALA A 34 -10.07 -0.39 -3.09
N SER A 35 -9.81 -0.98 -4.26
CA SER A 35 -10.30 -2.33 -4.61
C SER A 35 -9.64 -3.46 -3.81
N PHE A 36 -8.49 -3.20 -3.19
CA PHE A 36 -7.79 -4.12 -2.30
C PHE A 36 -8.01 -3.79 -0.82
N ALA A 37 -8.55 -2.60 -0.52
CA ALA A 37 -8.64 -2.11 0.84
C ALA A 37 -9.60 -2.95 1.69
N GLY A 38 -9.20 -3.19 2.94
CA GLY A 38 -9.91 -4.03 3.90
C GLY A 38 -9.02 -5.08 4.54
N SER A 39 -9.65 -5.91 5.36
CA SER A 39 -9.01 -7.01 6.07
C SER A 39 -9.23 -8.33 5.35
N TRP A 40 -8.20 -9.17 5.39
CA TRP A 40 -8.10 -10.40 4.64
C TRP A 40 -7.53 -11.51 5.50
N TYR A 41 -8.16 -12.68 5.43
CA TYR A 41 -7.97 -13.72 6.43
C TYR A 41 -7.60 -15.05 5.78
N TYR A 42 -6.68 -15.76 6.42
CA TYR A 42 -6.38 -17.17 6.23
C TYR A 42 -6.01 -17.77 7.59
N HIS A 43 -6.03 -19.10 7.71
CA HIS A 43 -5.63 -19.78 8.95
C HIS A 43 -4.28 -19.32 9.48
N GLY A 44 -4.30 -18.63 10.63
CA GLY A 44 -3.11 -18.07 11.25
C GLY A 44 -2.43 -16.98 10.41
N PHE A 45 -3.17 -16.27 9.56
CA PHE A 45 -2.64 -15.21 8.72
C PHE A 45 -3.69 -14.11 8.51
N ASN A 46 -3.34 -12.88 8.85
CA ASN A 46 -4.18 -11.70 8.65
C ASN A 46 -3.41 -10.68 7.81
N VAL A 47 -4.10 -10.04 6.86
CA VAL A 47 -3.58 -8.90 6.09
C VAL A 47 -4.58 -7.75 6.14
N ASP A 48 -4.11 -6.56 6.46
CA ASP A 48 -4.86 -5.32 6.30
C ASP A 48 -4.25 -4.50 5.17
N VAL A 49 -5.10 -4.06 4.23
CA VAL A 49 -4.70 -3.18 3.13
C VAL A 49 -5.46 -1.87 3.26
N THR A 50 -4.72 -0.76 3.23
CA THR A 50 -5.30 0.58 3.20
C THR A 50 -5.56 1.04 1.77
N ALA A 51 -6.49 1.99 1.57
CA ALA A 51 -6.76 2.56 0.26
C ALA A 51 -5.56 3.33 -0.34
N THR A 52 -4.60 3.74 0.49
CA THR A 52 -3.35 4.40 0.07
C THR A 52 -2.24 3.41 -0.30
N GLY A 53 -2.46 2.10 -0.13
CA GLY A 53 -1.52 1.05 -0.53
C GLY A 53 -0.53 0.62 0.55
N VAL A 54 -0.72 1.04 1.80
CA VAL A 54 -0.03 0.44 2.95
C VAL A 54 -0.66 -0.92 3.25
N VAL A 55 0.19 -1.93 3.47
CA VAL A 55 -0.21 -3.30 3.78
C VAL A 55 0.45 -3.72 5.09
N TYR A 56 -0.31 -4.30 5.99
CA TYR A 56 0.18 -4.91 7.23
C TYR A 56 -0.19 -6.38 7.23
N ALA A 57 0.72 -7.24 7.67
CA ALA A 57 0.45 -8.66 7.84
C ALA A 57 0.92 -9.15 9.20
N VAL A 58 0.10 -9.98 9.83
CA VAL A 58 0.40 -10.70 11.07
C VAL A 58 0.12 -12.18 10.81
N TYR A 59 1.05 -13.06 11.15
CA TYR A 59 0.91 -14.47 10.85
C TYR A 59 1.71 -15.38 11.78
N ARG A 60 1.20 -16.61 11.91
CA ARG A 60 1.86 -17.74 12.57
C ARG A 60 3.11 -18.14 11.81
N THR A 61 4.24 -18.21 12.51
CA THR A 61 5.46 -18.82 11.94
C THR A 61 5.45 -20.34 12.13
N TYR A 62 4.53 -20.87 12.94
CA TYR A 62 4.44 -22.28 13.34
C TYR A 62 5.74 -22.83 13.95
N THR A 63 6.59 -21.93 14.41
CA THR A 63 7.85 -22.23 15.10
C THR A 63 7.73 -21.66 16.49
N TRP A 64 7.75 -22.50 17.53
CA TRP A 64 7.64 -22.03 18.91
C TRP A 64 8.94 -21.41 19.39
N CYS A 65 8.84 -20.27 20.08
CA CYS A 65 9.98 -19.65 20.72
C CYS A 65 10.59 -20.57 21.78
N SER A 66 11.91 -20.53 21.88
CA SER A 66 12.70 -21.26 22.86
C SER A 66 13.60 -20.31 23.63
N ARG A 67 14.39 -20.84 24.57
CA ARG A 67 15.39 -20.03 25.27
C ARG A 67 16.45 -19.47 24.30
N GLN A 68 16.76 -20.23 23.25
CA GLN A 68 17.75 -19.89 22.22
C GLN A 68 17.17 -19.04 21.08
N GLN A 69 15.89 -19.23 20.74
CA GLN A 69 15.21 -18.47 19.67
C GLN A 69 14.07 -17.65 20.28
N ARG A 70 14.29 -16.34 20.43
CA ARG A 70 13.34 -15.42 21.09
C ARG A 70 12.61 -14.50 20.11
N TYR A 71 12.94 -14.56 18.83
CA TYR A 71 12.37 -13.74 17.76
C TYR A 71 12.03 -14.63 16.56
N GLU A 72 11.15 -14.14 15.67
CA GLU A 72 10.70 -14.86 14.48
C GLU A 72 9.98 -16.19 14.78
N CYS A 73 9.34 -16.25 15.95
CA CYS A 73 8.72 -17.46 16.48
C CYS A 73 7.42 -17.11 17.21
N ASP A 74 6.46 -18.03 17.19
CA ASP A 74 5.22 -17.94 17.94
C ASP A 74 5.49 -18.18 19.44
N HIS A 75 4.73 -17.55 20.32
CA HIS A 75 4.79 -17.83 21.75
C HIS A 75 3.41 -17.99 22.38
N ILE A 76 3.35 -18.67 23.53
CA ILE A 76 2.12 -18.82 24.31
C ILE A 76 2.24 -17.97 25.57
N VAL A 77 1.31 -17.03 25.75
CA VAL A 77 1.20 -16.20 26.94
C VAL A 77 -0.25 -16.26 27.42
N GLY A 78 -0.46 -16.67 28.68
CA GLY A 78 -1.82 -16.77 29.25
C GLY A 78 -2.76 -17.72 28.50
N GLY A 79 -2.23 -18.77 27.86
CA GLY A 79 -3.01 -19.71 27.04
C GLY A 79 -3.39 -19.19 25.66
N GLN A 80 -2.96 -17.98 25.30
CA GLN A 80 -3.15 -17.41 23.97
C GLN A 80 -1.87 -17.53 23.15
N ILE A 81 -2.03 -17.77 21.86
CA ILE A 81 -0.89 -17.79 20.93
C ILE A 81 -0.69 -16.38 20.39
N ILE A 82 0.55 -15.90 20.48
CA ILE A 82 0.99 -14.66 19.89
C ILE A 82 1.85 -14.99 18.67
N ASP A 83 1.42 -14.47 17.54
CA ASP A 83 2.03 -14.68 16.23
C ASP A 83 3.44 -14.09 16.16
N GLY A 84 4.41 -14.89 15.71
CA GLY A 84 5.80 -14.45 15.55
C GLY A 84 6.08 -13.66 14.27
N GLY A 85 5.19 -13.77 13.28
CA GLY A 85 5.31 -13.14 11.98
C GLY A 85 4.61 -11.79 11.93
N LEU A 86 5.33 -10.76 11.53
CA LEU A 86 4.80 -9.43 11.26
C LEU A 86 5.60 -8.80 10.12
N TRP A 87 4.92 -8.22 9.15
CA TRP A 87 5.57 -7.32 8.20
C TRP A 87 4.65 -6.19 7.73
N ALA A 88 5.27 -5.10 7.27
CA ALA A 88 4.62 -3.95 6.65
C ALA A 88 5.19 -3.74 5.25
N ALA A 89 4.33 -3.39 4.30
CA ALA A 89 4.68 -3.23 2.90
C ALA A 89 3.98 -2.02 2.27
N TYR A 90 4.53 -1.56 1.14
CA TYR A 90 3.93 -0.52 0.31
C TYR A 90 3.67 -1.03 -1.09
N LEU A 91 2.44 -0.86 -1.57
CA LEU A 91 2.11 -1.06 -2.97
C LEU A 91 2.61 0.12 -3.81
N GLN A 92 3.20 -0.18 -4.96
CA GLN A 92 3.82 0.81 -5.85
C GLN A 92 3.17 0.86 -7.23
N LYS A 93 2.71 -0.28 -7.75
CA LYS A 93 2.11 -0.37 -9.08
C LYS A 93 0.77 -1.10 -9.00
N ARG A 94 -0.18 -0.69 -9.85
CA ARG A 94 -1.48 -1.33 -10.02
C ARG A 94 -1.75 -1.52 -11.51
N SER A 95 -2.21 -2.70 -11.89
CA SER A 95 -2.65 -3.02 -13.25
C SER A 95 -3.90 -3.89 -13.16
N GLY A 96 -5.05 -3.29 -13.46
CA GLY A 96 -6.35 -3.96 -13.30
C GLY A 96 -6.56 -4.51 -11.89
N ALA A 97 -6.75 -5.82 -11.80
CA ALA A 97 -6.97 -6.56 -10.56
C ALA A 97 -5.68 -6.89 -9.80
N ALA A 98 -4.51 -6.52 -10.31
CA ALA A 98 -3.21 -6.79 -9.69
C ALA A 98 -2.56 -5.52 -9.10
N ALA A 99 -1.90 -5.66 -7.96
CA ALA A 99 -1.04 -4.65 -7.37
C ALA A 99 0.29 -5.27 -6.95
N THR A 100 1.39 -4.55 -7.14
CA THR A 100 2.73 -5.00 -6.74
C THR A 100 3.38 -3.95 -5.86
N GLY A 101 4.24 -4.43 -4.95
CA GLY A 101 4.91 -3.63 -3.95
C GLY A 101 6.11 -4.34 -3.36
N PHE A 102 6.59 -3.84 -2.23
CA PHE A 102 7.69 -4.44 -1.49
C PHE A 102 7.44 -4.37 0.02
N ILE A 103 7.96 -5.37 0.73
CA ILE A 103 7.99 -5.38 2.19
C ILE A 103 9.02 -4.37 2.66
N ALA A 104 8.59 -3.35 3.38
CA ALA A 104 9.47 -2.30 3.88
C ALA A 104 10.13 -2.67 5.20
N ALA A 105 9.39 -3.38 6.07
CA ALA A 105 9.88 -3.82 7.37
C ALA A 105 9.25 -5.17 7.73
N SER A 106 9.99 -6.00 8.45
CA SER A 106 9.57 -7.33 8.85
C SER A 106 10.26 -7.75 10.14
N ALA A 107 9.54 -8.51 10.98
CA ALA A 107 10.12 -9.20 12.12
C ALA A 107 11.11 -10.31 11.70
N ILE A 108 10.95 -10.86 10.49
CA ILE A 108 11.88 -11.78 9.83
C ILE A 108 12.74 -10.96 8.85
N PRO A 109 14.02 -10.66 9.14
CA PRO A 109 14.84 -9.72 8.36
C PRO A 109 14.99 -10.10 6.88
N SER A 110 15.01 -11.39 6.56
CA SER A 110 15.14 -11.89 5.18
C SER A 110 13.97 -11.52 4.26
N LEU A 111 12.85 -11.06 4.82
CA LEU A 111 11.69 -10.60 4.06
C LEU A 111 11.74 -9.12 3.71
N SER A 112 12.51 -8.30 4.43
CA SER A 112 12.61 -6.87 4.15
C SER A 112 13.23 -6.64 2.76
N GLY A 113 12.63 -5.76 1.98
CA GLY A 113 12.98 -5.49 0.58
C GLY A 113 12.45 -6.52 -0.42
N THR A 114 11.81 -7.60 0.01
CA THR A 114 11.22 -8.59 -0.90
C THR A 114 9.90 -8.09 -1.51
N THR A 115 9.47 -8.73 -2.60
CA THR A 115 8.29 -8.29 -3.36
C THR A 115 7.01 -8.84 -2.76
N ILE A 116 5.94 -8.03 -2.83
CA ILE A 116 4.56 -8.50 -2.66
C ILE A 116 3.76 -8.30 -3.94
N VAL A 117 2.87 -9.25 -4.23
CA VAL A 117 1.92 -9.18 -5.34
C VAL A 117 0.54 -9.56 -4.81
N LEU A 118 -0.41 -8.65 -4.98
CA LEU A 118 -1.81 -8.83 -4.63
C LEU A 118 -2.63 -8.97 -5.92
N VAL A 119 -3.51 -9.97 -5.99
CA VAL A 119 -4.43 -10.15 -7.12
C VAL A 119 -5.84 -10.37 -6.61
N ARG A 120 -6.70 -9.37 -6.84
CA ARG A 120 -8.13 -9.43 -6.54
C ARG A 120 -8.78 -10.51 -7.39
N ARG A 121 -9.57 -11.37 -6.75
CA ARG A 121 -10.40 -12.37 -7.41
C ARG A 121 -11.88 -12.09 -7.15
N VAL A 122 -12.73 -12.76 -7.93
CA VAL A 122 -14.19 -12.81 -7.71
C VAL A 122 -14.52 -13.41 -6.34
N HIS A 123 -15.77 -13.25 -5.89
CA HIS A 123 -16.29 -13.83 -4.62
C HIS A 123 -15.49 -13.46 -3.38
N ASP A 124 -14.98 -12.23 -3.36
CA ASP A 124 -14.26 -11.67 -2.25
C ASP A 124 -12.96 -12.43 -1.83
N PHE A 125 -12.24 -13.02 -2.79
CA PHE A 125 -10.88 -13.59 -2.56
C PHE A 125 -9.74 -12.64 -2.96
N LEU A 126 -8.59 -12.80 -2.32
CA LEU A 126 -7.31 -12.16 -2.65
C LEU A 126 -6.20 -13.19 -2.76
N PHE A 127 -5.54 -13.23 -3.90
CA PHE A 127 -4.33 -14.05 -4.05
C PHE A 127 -3.13 -13.18 -3.72
N MET A 128 -2.32 -13.62 -2.76
CA MET A 128 -1.12 -12.92 -2.34
C MET A 128 0.10 -13.79 -2.63
N THR A 129 1.09 -13.22 -3.31
CA THR A 129 2.44 -13.79 -3.42
C THR A 129 3.41 -12.87 -2.69
N TRP A 130 4.27 -13.41 -1.85
CA TRP A 130 5.23 -12.61 -1.07
C TRP A 130 6.50 -13.41 -0.79
N GLY A 131 7.58 -12.70 -0.41
CA GLY A 131 8.88 -13.29 -0.11
C GLY A 131 9.91 -13.18 -1.24
N ALA A 132 11.11 -13.72 -1.00
CA ALA A 132 12.23 -13.63 -1.93
C ALA A 132 11.98 -14.43 -3.21
N ALA A 133 12.64 -14.07 -4.33
CA ALA A 133 12.40 -14.67 -5.64
C ALA A 133 12.54 -16.21 -5.67
N GLY A 134 13.42 -16.80 -4.85
CA GLY A 134 13.59 -18.26 -4.73
C GLY A 134 12.72 -18.94 -3.67
N HIS A 135 12.03 -18.16 -2.82
CA HIS A 135 11.23 -18.66 -1.69
C HIS A 135 9.92 -17.87 -1.58
N ARG A 136 9.15 -17.86 -2.67
CA ARG A 136 7.86 -17.17 -2.69
C ARG A 136 6.78 -18.04 -2.06
N VAL A 137 6.05 -17.44 -1.13
CA VAL A 137 4.84 -18.01 -0.56
C VAL A 137 3.64 -17.50 -1.34
N GLN A 138 2.72 -18.40 -1.67
CA GLN A 138 1.43 -18.06 -2.26
C GLN A 138 0.31 -18.43 -1.30
N THR A 139 -0.59 -17.48 -1.05
CA THR A 139 -1.71 -17.67 -0.13
C THR A 139 -2.98 -17.11 -0.76
N THR A 140 -4.09 -17.82 -0.57
CA THR A 140 -5.42 -17.28 -0.86
C THR A 140 -6.03 -16.78 0.44
N LEU A 141 -6.39 -15.50 0.47
CA LEU A 141 -7.01 -14.84 1.60
C LEU A 141 -8.49 -14.57 1.30
N CYS A 142 -9.33 -14.62 2.33
CA CYS A 142 -10.76 -14.31 2.30
C CYS A 142 -11.00 -12.88 2.78
N GLY A 143 -11.82 -12.13 2.05
CA GLY A 143 -12.39 -10.88 2.55
C GLY A 143 -13.62 -11.10 3.41
N SER A 144 -14.17 -10.00 3.92
CA SER A 144 -15.30 -10.00 4.88
C SER A 144 -16.62 -10.54 4.34
N ARG A 145 -16.77 -10.67 3.02
CA ARG A 145 -17.99 -11.20 2.38
C ARG A 145 -17.94 -12.71 2.18
N VAL A 146 -16.79 -13.36 2.44
CA VAL A 146 -16.69 -14.82 2.37
C VAL A 146 -17.22 -15.44 3.65
N ALA A 147 -18.11 -16.42 3.53
CA ALA A 147 -18.66 -17.12 4.69
C ALA A 147 -17.52 -17.80 5.48
N PRO A 148 -17.53 -17.74 6.83
CA PRO A 148 -16.49 -18.34 7.67
C PRO A 148 -16.29 -19.85 7.44
N SER A 149 -17.32 -20.56 6.97
CA SER A 149 -17.28 -21.99 6.65
C SER A 149 -16.54 -22.33 5.34
N THR A 150 -15.99 -21.34 4.64
CA THR A 150 -15.33 -21.54 3.35
C THR A 150 -13.93 -22.13 3.55
N ARG A 151 -13.78 -23.44 3.27
CA ARG A 151 -12.50 -24.18 3.39
C ARG A 151 -11.31 -23.55 2.67
N LYS A 152 -11.53 -22.73 1.63
CA LYS A 152 -10.45 -22.11 0.85
C LYS A 152 -9.55 -21.16 1.64
N CYS A 153 -9.98 -20.73 2.84
CA CYS A 153 -9.20 -19.82 3.69
C CYS A 153 -8.70 -20.50 4.97
N GLY A 154 -8.61 -21.84 4.97
CA GLY A 154 -8.00 -22.61 6.04
C GLY A 154 -8.92 -22.88 7.24
N ALA A 155 -10.18 -23.21 6.95
CA ALA A 155 -11.08 -23.86 7.92
C ALA A 155 -10.90 -25.38 7.87
#